data_AF-A0A924DS40-F1
#
_entry.id   AF-A0A924DS40-F1
#
_cell.length_a   1.000
_cell.length_b   1.000
_cell.length_c   1.000
_cell.angle_alpha   90.00
_cell.angle_beta   90.00
_cell.angle_gamma   90.00
#
_symmetry.space_group_name_H-M   'P 1'
#
loop_
_entity.id
_entity.type
_entity.pdbx_description
1 polymer ?
#
loop_
_entity_poly.entity_id
_entity_poly.type
_entity_poly.pdbx_seq_one_letter_code
_entity_poly.pdbx_strand_id
1 'polypeptide(L)'
;MLIYLGVHDEKIRKGFQLKLTNPKNVGRPAIQDFGIRHIKREEISRPRQLHLTIKLIRADIQNKIILKALRHAIVSARFQGLKIIHFSLEHDHIHLYAESSDNKTLGKGMKAFGVSLVKKINAYFKRKGSCYKTRYHFRILRSASEVKNVINYILKNGIKHKRTNSVIDPYNSALVLHDFRIVGIKVKPADNKIVKNEQCDLRAVLDDLTLFRKELRFIL
;
A
#
# COMPACT_ATOMS: atom_id res chain seq x y z
N MET A 1 -8.05 -27.86 32.48
CA MET A 1 -7.09 -28.15 31.40
C MET A 1 -7.73 -27.75 30.08
N LEU A 2 -7.51 -26.51 29.62
CA LEU A 2 -8.12 -25.96 28.41
C LEU A 2 -7.00 -25.72 27.39
N ILE A 3 -7.11 -26.42 26.27
CA ILE A 3 -6.09 -26.58 25.24
C ILE A 3 -6.06 -25.30 24.39
N TYR A 4 -4.93 -24.60 24.39
CA TYR A 4 -4.62 -23.51 23.49
C TYR A 4 -4.56 -24.03 22.04
N LEU A 5 -5.58 -23.72 21.23
CA LEU A 5 -5.51 -23.91 19.79
C LEU A 5 -4.63 -22.81 19.19
N GLY A 6 -3.42 -23.19 18.79
CA GLY A 6 -2.43 -22.33 18.16
C GLY A 6 -2.95 -21.72 16.86
N VAL A 7 -3.16 -20.40 16.87
CA VAL A 7 -3.38 -19.62 15.66
C VAL A 7 -2.05 -19.54 14.91
N HIS A 8 -1.93 -20.29 13.83
CA HIS A 8 -0.76 -20.28 12.96
C HIS A 8 -0.49 -18.87 12.43
N ASP A 9 0.65 -18.34 12.86
CA ASP A 9 1.20 -17.03 12.51
C ASP A 9 1.76 -17.08 11.07
N GLU A 10 0.89 -16.95 10.07
CA GLU A 10 1.30 -16.82 8.67
C GLU A 10 1.95 -15.44 8.44
N LYS A 11 3.25 -15.36 8.76
CA LYS A 11 4.13 -14.26 8.35
C LYS A 11 3.91 -14.00 6.85
N ILE A 12 3.60 -12.74 6.48
CA ILE A 12 3.58 -12.31 5.07
C ILE A 12 4.98 -12.54 4.48
N ARG A 13 5.18 -13.70 3.84
CA ARG A 13 6.43 -14.04 3.16
C ARG A 13 6.49 -13.25 1.85
N LYS A 14 7.62 -12.59 1.61
CA LYS A 14 7.93 -11.93 0.32
C LYS A 14 7.82 -13.02 -0.76
N GLY A 15 6.79 -12.93 -1.61
CA GLY A 15 6.50 -13.94 -2.64
C GLY A 15 5.32 -14.89 -2.38
N PHE A 16 4.65 -14.88 -1.23
CA PHE A 16 3.38 -15.64 -1.07
C PHE A 16 2.17 -14.96 -1.74
N GLN A 17 2.42 -13.84 -2.41
CA GLN A 17 1.47 -13.04 -3.20
C GLN A 17 1.22 -13.65 -4.61
N LEU A 18 1.25 -14.99 -4.72
CA LEU A 18 1.27 -15.74 -5.99
C LEU A 18 -0.02 -16.53 -6.30
N LYS A 19 -1.14 -16.32 -5.60
CA LYS A 19 -2.42 -16.94 -6.01
C LYS A 19 -2.98 -16.43 -7.35
N LEU A 20 -2.26 -15.58 -8.08
CA LEU A 20 -2.61 -15.10 -9.42
C LEU A 20 -1.52 -15.32 -10.49
N THR A 21 -0.45 -16.05 -10.17
CA THR A 21 0.48 -16.57 -11.17
C THR A 21 0.10 -17.99 -11.57
N ASN A 22 0.49 -18.40 -12.78
CA ASN A 22 0.11 -19.69 -13.37
C ASN A 22 0.37 -20.86 -12.39
N PRO A 23 -0.60 -21.75 -12.08
CA PRO A 23 -0.24 -23.07 -11.61
C PRO A 23 0.66 -23.72 -12.66
N LYS A 24 1.75 -24.37 -12.23
CA LYS A 24 2.63 -25.12 -13.15
C LYS A 24 1.73 -26.08 -13.96
N ASN A 25 1.92 -26.09 -15.28
CA ASN A 25 1.31 -27.04 -16.23
C ASN A 25 -0.18 -26.87 -16.59
N VAL A 26 -0.77 -25.67 -16.48
CA VAL A 26 -2.11 -25.39 -17.04
C VAL A 26 -2.02 -24.40 -18.21
N GLY A 27 -2.19 -24.90 -19.43
CA GLY A 27 -2.23 -24.11 -20.68
C GLY A 27 -0.86 -23.76 -21.29
N ARG A 28 -0.88 -23.08 -22.44
CA ARG A 28 0.33 -22.68 -23.19
C ARG A 28 1.23 -21.78 -22.32
N PRO A 29 2.53 -22.07 -22.19
CA PRO A 29 3.44 -21.29 -21.35
C PRO A 29 3.51 -19.82 -21.82
N ALA A 30 3.39 -18.88 -20.88
CA ALA A 30 3.70 -17.47 -21.15
C ALA A 30 5.24 -17.33 -21.22
N ILE A 31 5.76 -17.13 -22.43
CA ILE A 31 7.21 -17.17 -22.73
C ILE A 31 7.95 -15.93 -22.15
N GLN A 32 7.23 -14.86 -21.78
CA GLN A 32 7.81 -13.64 -21.21
C GLN A 32 6.86 -13.01 -20.16
N ASP A 33 7.29 -13.02 -18.90
CA ASP A 33 6.70 -12.43 -17.69
C ASP A 33 5.20 -12.72 -17.39
N PHE A 34 4.94 -13.36 -16.24
CA PHE A 34 3.64 -13.79 -15.72
C PHE A 34 2.75 -12.61 -15.27
N GLY A 35 2.49 -11.64 -16.15
CA GLY A 35 1.58 -10.53 -15.87
C GLY A 35 0.28 -11.02 -15.21
N ILE A 36 -0.31 -10.18 -14.36
CA ILE A 36 -1.56 -10.54 -13.66
C ILE A 36 -2.60 -10.94 -14.70
N ARG A 37 -3.08 -12.20 -14.63
CA ARG A 37 -4.11 -12.71 -15.55
C ARG A 37 -5.31 -11.77 -15.57
N HIS A 38 -5.98 -11.68 -16.73
CA HIS A 38 -7.28 -11.01 -16.86
C HIS A 38 -8.37 -11.87 -16.21
N ILE A 39 -8.28 -12.06 -14.90
CA ILE A 39 -9.32 -12.71 -14.10
C ILE A 39 -10.30 -11.62 -13.66
N LYS A 40 -11.59 -11.99 -13.55
CA LYS A 40 -12.60 -11.11 -12.96
C LYS A 40 -12.10 -10.63 -11.60
N ARG A 41 -12.10 -9.31 -11.41
CA ARG A 41 -11.71 -8.70 -10.14
C ARG A 41 -12.66 -9.13 -9.05
N GLU A 42 -12.14 -9.33 -7.84
CA GLU A 42 -12.98 -9.58 -6.68
C GLU A 42 -13.97 -8.43 -6.50
N GLU A 43 -15.21 -8.78 -6.20
CA GLU A 43 -16.31 -7.82 -6.08
C GLU A 43 -16.24 -7.11 -4.72
N ILE A 44 -16.40 -5.78 -4.76
CA ILE A 44 -16.51 -4.90 -3.62
C ILE A 44 -17.96 -4.41 -3.62
N SER A 45 -18.82 -5.16 -2.94
CA SER A 45 -20.27 -4.85 -2.84
C SER A 45 -20.63 -3.97 -1.64
N ARG A 46 -19.66 -3.71 -0.77
CA ARG A 46 -19.75 -2.85 0.41
C ARG A 46 -18.38 -2.25 0.69
N PRO A 47 -18.26 -1.24 1.57
CA PRO A 47 -16.95 -0.75 1.97
C PRO A 47 -16.02 -1.90 2.38
N ARG A 48 -14.81 -1.92 1.83
CA ARG A 48 -13.74 -2.88 2.14
C ARG A 48 -12.40 -2.21 2.33
N GLN A 49 -11.60 -2.74 3.26
CA GLN A 49 -10.17 -2.46 3.37
C GLN A 49 -9.40 -3.29 2.33
N LEU A 50 -8.41 -2.67 1.70
CA LEU A 50 -7.71 -3.19 0.54
C LEU A 50 -6.20 -3.07 0.74
N HIS A 51 -5.46 -4.10 0.32
CA HIS A 51 -4.03 -4.01 0.06
C HIS A 51 -3.77 -3.96 -1.44
N LEU A 52 -3.21 -2.84 -1.91
CA LEU A 52 -2.87 -2.62 -3.31
C LEU A 52 -1.37 -2.78 -3.52
N THR A 53 -0.97 -3.35 -4.64
CA THR A 53 0.44 -3.44 -5.06
C THR A 53 0.59 -3.03 -6.51
N ILE A 54 1.51 -2.12 -6.79
CA ILE A 54 1.77 -1.56 -8.13
C ILE A 54 3.25 -1.78 -8.44
N LYS A 55 3.55 -2.46 -9.56
CA LYS A 55 4.93 -2.71 -10.00
C LYS A 55 5.33 -1.75 -11.11
N LEU A 56 6.56 -1.24 -11.06
CA LEU A 56 7.12 -0.30 -12.04
C LEU A 56 8.21 -0.97 -12.90
N ILE A 57 8.41 -0.49 -14.13
CA ILE A 57 9.30 -1.13 -15.13
C ILE A 57 10.79 -0.94 -14.80
N ARG A 58 11.16 0.20 -14.21
CA ARG A 58 12.55 0.53 -13.85
C ARG A 58 12.64 1.03 -12.42
N ALA A 59 13.68 0.55 -11.75
CA ALA A 59 13.91 0.70 -10.33
C ALA A 59 14.95 1.81 -10.09
N ASP A 60 14.45 2.96 -9.65
CA ASP A 60 15.16 4.02 -8.90
C ASP A 60 14.11 4.94 -8.29
N ILE A 61 13.07 4.31 -7.74
CA ILE A 61 11.83 5.01 -7.35
C ILE A 61 11.91 5.57 -5.93
N GLN A 62 12.89 5.14 -5.13
CA GLN A 62 13.13 5.68 -3.80
C GLN A 62 13.97 6.96 -3.88
N ASN A 63 13.35 8.02 -4.37
CA ASN A 63 13.90 9.36 -4.28
C ASN A 63 12.81 10.38 -3.93
N LYS A 64 13.21 11.54 -3.42
CA LYS A 64 12.28 12.58 -2.94
C LYS A 64 11.30 13.07 -4.03
N ILE A 65 11.72 13.05 -5.30
CA ILE A 65 10.91 13.52 -6.43
C ILE A 65 9.79 12.53 -6.73
N ILE A 66 10.11 11.23 -6.77
CA ILE A 66 9.13 10.17 -6.98
C ILE A 66 8.21 10.04 -5.77
N LEU A 67 8.72 10.24 -4.55
CA LEU A 67 7.88 10.33 -3.36
C LEU A 67 6.87 11.47 -3.45
N LYS A 68 7.29 12.67 -3.87
CA LYS A 68 6.37 13.81 -4.11
C LYS A 68 5.35 13.48 -5.20
N ALA A 69 5.76 12.75 -6.25
CA ALA A 69 4.87 12.29 -7.30
C ALA A 69 3.82 11.28 -6.78
N LEU A 70 4.24 10.35 -5.93
CA LEU A 70 3.38 9.39 -5.25
C LEU A 70 2.35 10.11 -4.36
N ARG A 71 2.77 11.06 -3.52
CA ARG A 71 1.85 11.83 -2.68
C ARG A 71 0.78 12.55 -3.50
N HIS A 72 1.20 13.18 -4.60
CA HIS A 72 0.26 13.86 -5.48
C HIS A 72 -0.73 12.88 -6.15
N ALA A 73 -0.26 11.71 -6.56
CA ALA A 73 -1.11 10.66 -7.11
C ALA A 73 -2.10 10.10 -6.07
N ILE A 74 -1.68 9.98 -4.81
CA ILE A 74 -2.55 9.61 -3.67
C ILE A 74 -3.67 10.65 -3.52
N VAL A 75 -3.34 11.93 -3.52
CA VAL A 75 -4.34 13.01 -3.46
C VAL A 75 -5.31 12.93 -4.65
N SER A 76 -4.81 12.72 -5.87
CA SER A 76 -5.66 12.53 -7.05
C SER A 76 -6.63 11.34 -6.90
N ALA A 77 -6.18 10.24 -6.27
CA ALA A 77 -7.02 9.08 -6.01
C ALA A 77 -8.11 9.38 -4.96
N ARG A 78 -7.73 10.09 -3.89
CA ARG A 78 -8.64 10.50 -2.81
C ARG A 78 -9.75 11.42 -3.32
N PHE A 79 -9.43 12.35 -4.23
CA PHE A 79 -10.44 13.17 -4.92
C PHE A 79 -11.49 12.35 -5.71
N GLN A 80 -11.20 11.10 -6.05
CA GLN A 80 -12.14 10.19 -6.71
C GLN A 80 -12.87 9.26 -5.71
N GLY A 81 -12.71 9.48 -4.41
CA GLY A 81 -13.32 8.69 -3.34
C GLY A 81 -12.52 7.48 -2.88
N LEU A 82 -11.35 7.17 -3.47
CA LEU A 82 -10.50 6.07 -2.99
C LEU A 82 -9.66 6.54 -1.80
N LYS A 83 -9.97 6.03 -0.61
CA LYS A 83 -9.38 6.48 0.64
C LYS A 83 -8.07 5.73 0.90
N ILE A 84 -6.98 6.17 0.29
CA ILE A 84 -5.63 5.62 0.56
C ILE A 84 -5.13 6.16 1.90
N ILE A 85 -4.80 5.27 2.83
CA ILE A 85 -4.35 5.62 4.19
C ILE A 85 -2.84 5.45 4.33
N HIS A 86 -2.31 4.26 4.08
CA HIS A 86 -0.87 4.01 4.21
C HIS A 86 -0.24 3.67 2.86
N PHE A 87 1.05 4.00 2.72
CA PHE A 87 1.84 3.62 1.57
C PHE A 87 3.25 3.18 1.96
N SER A 88 3.86 2.36 1.11
CA SER A 88 5.30 2.13 1.07
C SER A 88 5.77 2.19 -0.38
N LEU A 89 6.79 3.01 -0.64
CA LEU A 89 7.50 3.13 -1.89
C LEU A 89 8.76 2.28 -1.77
N GLU A 90 8.74 1.11 -2.40
CA GLU A 90 9.85 0.14 -2.41
C GLU A 90 10.80 0.44 -3.57
N HIS A 91 11.77 -0.41 -3.87
CA HIS A 91 12.74 -0.15 -4.93
C HIS A 91 12.12 -0.23 -6.35
N ASP A 92 11.15 -1.11 -6.56
CA ASP A 92 10.50 -1.38 -7.85
C ASP A 92 8.96 -1.47 -7.78
N HIS A 93 8.38 -1.31 -6.58
CA HIS A 93 6.94 -1.39 -6.37
C HIS A 93 6.41 -0.44 -5.30
N ILE A 94 5.10 -0.20 -5.33
CA ILE A 94 4.37 0.61 -4.36
C ILE A 94 3.31 -0.27 -3.70
N HIS A 95 3.27 -0.26 -2.38
CA HIS A 95 2.19 -0.83 -1.59
C HIS A 95 1.29 0.28 -1.07
N LEU A 96 -0.03 0.05 -1.12
CA LEU A 96 -1.02 0.96 -0.53
C LEU A 96 -1.98 0.16 0.35
N TYR A 97 -2.34 0.74 1.49
CA TYR A 97 -3.51 0.35 2.27
C TYR A 97 -4.61 1.37 1.99
N ALA A 98 -5.76 0.91 1.52
CA ALA A 98 -6.86 1.77 1.09
C ALA A 98 -8.22 1.24 1.55
N GLU A 99 -9.21 2.12 1.68
CA GLU A 99 -10.62 1.75 1.79
C GLU A 99 -11.36 2.16 0.52
N SER A 100 -12.25 1.28 0.02
CA SER A 100 -13.12 1.60 -1.12
C SER A 100 -14.53 1.11 -0.86
N SER A 101 -15.52 1.91 -1.24
CA SER A 101 -16.95 1.58 -1.14
C SER A 101 -17.38 0.49 -2.12
N ASP A 102 -16.79 0.50 -3.32
CA ASP A 102 -17.20 -0.32 -4.45
C ASP A 102 -16.12 -0.40 -5.55
N ASN A 103 -16.30 -1.28 -6.54
CA ASN A 103 -15.35 -1.43 -7.64
C ASN A 103 -15.24 -0.18 -8.54
N LYS A 104 -16.29 0.64 -8.66
CA LYS A 104 -16.30 1.85 -9.51
C LYS A 104 -15.41 2.93 -8.88
N THR A 105 -15.51 3.12 -7.57
CA THR A 105 -14.68 4.00 -6.76
C THR A 105 -13.22 3.56 -6.80
N LEU A 106 -12.94 2.27 -6.60
CA LEU A 106 -11.59 1.71 -6.79
C LEU A 106 -11.06 1.96 -8.21
N GLY A 107 -11.90 1.75 -9.23
CA GLY A 107 -11.55 1.96 -10.64
C GLY A 107 -11.17 3.42 -10.94
N LYS A 108 -12.03 4.37 -10.56
CA LYS A 108 -11.79 5.80 -10.75
C LYS A 108 -10.55 6.28 -10.00
N GLY A 109 -10.43 5.92 -8.72
CA GLY A 109 -9.29 6.29 -7.88
C GLY A 109 -7.97 5.76 -8.42
N MET A 110 -7.92 4.48 -8.81
CA MET A 110 -6.69 3.90 -9.36
C MET A 110 -6.35 4.42 -10.76
N LYS A 111 -7.34 4.83 -11.56
CA LYS A 111 -7.10 5.51 -12.83
C LYS A 111 -6.47 6.89 -12.60
N ALA A 112 -7.05 7.70 -11.70
CA ALA A 112 -6.53 9.02 -11.37
C ALA A 112 -5.12 8.93 -10.77
N PHE A 113 -4.91 8.01 -9.82
CA PHE A 113 -3.60 7.67 -9.27
C PHE A 113 -2.61 7.34 -10.39
N GLY A 114 -2.97 6.39 -11.26
CA GLY A 114 -2.09 5.86 -12.28
C GLY A 114 -1.63 6.92 -13.28
N VAL A 115 -2.56 7.74 -13.76
CA VAL A 115 -2.28 8.83 -14.70
C VAL A 115 -1.43 9.93 -14.04
N SER A 116 -1.76 10.28 -12.80
CA SER A 116 -1.06 11.33 -12.06
C SER A 116 0.41 10.96 -11.80
N LEU A 117 0.65 9.72 -11.35
CA LEU A 117 1.98 9.21 -11.08
C LEU A 117 2.82 9.10 -12.36
N VAL A 118 2.30 8.45 -13.41
CA VAL A 118 3.08 8.23 -14.64
C VAL A 118 3.47 9.53 -15.32
N LYS A 119 2.59 10.55 -15.32
CA LYS A 119 2.90 11.88 -15.87
C LYS A 119 4.10 12.51 -15.17
N LYS A 120 4.15 12.47 -13.84
CA LYS A 120 5.24 13.05 -13.05
C LYS A 120 6.53 12.25 -13.17
N ILE A 121 6.46 10.92 -13.14
CA ILE A 121 7.63 10.05 -13.37
C ILE A 121 8.21 10.31 -14.76
N ASN A 122 7.37 10.38 -15.78
CA ASN A 122 7.81 10.61 -17.16
C ASN A 122 8.41 12.00 -17.34
N ALA A 123 7.82 13.03 -16.74
CA ALA A 123 8.39 14.38 -16.75
C ALA A 123 9.79 14.41 -16.11
N TYR A 124 9.96 13.73 -14.98
CA TYR A 124 11.25 13.66 -14.29
C TYR A 124 12.33 12.96 -15.13
N PHE A 125 12.01 11.81 -15.72
CA PHE A 125 12.94 11.04 -16.54
C PHE A 125 12.97 11.48 -18.02
N LYS A 126 12.30 12.59 -18.38
CA LYS A 126 12.18 13.10 -19.77
C LYS A 126 11.76 12.01 -20.79
N ARG A 127 10.81 11.16 -20.42
CA ARG A 127 10.36 10.02 -21.24
C ARG A 127 8.86 10.04 -21.50
N LYS A 128 8.39 9.12 -22.34
CA LYS A 128 6.96 8.90 -22.65
C LYS A 128 6.60 7.43 -22.43
N GLY A 129 5.30 7.13 -22.44
CA GLY A 129 4.78 5.77 -22.31
C GLY A 129 4.54 5.30 -20.87
N SER A 130 4.24 4.00 -20.72
CA SER A 130 3.92 3.42 -19.40
C SER A 130 5.14 3.42 -18.46
N CYS A 131 4.91 3.58 -17.16
CA CYS A 131 5.89 3.26 -16.12
C CYS A 131 5.53 1.97 -15.37
N TYR A 132 4.39 1.36 -15.67
CA TYR A 132 3.85 0.21 -14.95
C TYR A 132 4.24 -1.08 -15.64
N LYS A 133 4.77 -2.02 -14.85
CA LYS A 133 5.16 -3.34 -15.33
C LYS A 133 3.92 -4.20 -15.65
N THR A 134 2.90 -4.10 -14.81
CA THR A 134 1.64 -4.81 -14.95
C THR A 134 0.48 -3.94 -14.47
N ARG A 135 -0.75 -4.44 -14.60
CA ARG A 135 -1.89 -3.91 -13.84
C ARG A 135 -1.57 -3.96 -12.34
N TYR A 136 -2.21 -3.08 -11.57
CA TYR A 136 -2.13 -3.17 -10.11
C TYR A 136 -2.83 -4.46 -9.62
N HIS A 137 -2.31 -4.99 -8.52
CA HIS A 137 -2.93 -6.05 -7.76
C HIS A 137 -3.72 -5.46 -6.60
N PHE A 138 -4.85 -6.07 -6.24
CA PHE A 138 -5.52 -5.77 -4.98
C PHE A 138 -5.97 -7.04 -4.27
N ARG A 139 -6.01 -6.98 -2.94
CA ARG A 139 -6.60 -8.00 -2.05
C ARG A 139 -7.57 -7.32 -1.11
N ILE A 140 -8.77 -7.88 -0.94
CA ILE A 140 -9.69 -7.51 0.13
C ILE A 140 -9.18 -8.09 1.45
N LEU A 141 -9.05 -7.24 2.47
CA LEU A 141 -8.68 -7.65 3.82
C LEU A 141 -9.97 -7.93 4.58
N ARG A 142 -10.08 -9.14 5.13
CA ARG A 142 -11.31 -9.69 5.70
C ARG A 142 -11.28 -9.81 7.21
N SER A 143 -10.12 -9.61 7.84
CA SER A 143 -9.96 -9.66 9.29
C SER A 143 -9.06 -8.56 9.83
N ALA A 144 -9.25 -8.21 11.11
CA ALA A 144 -8.40 -7.26 11.81
C ALA A 144 -6.92 -7.70 11.82
N SER A 145 -6.67 -9.01 11.93
CA SER A 145 -5.33 -9.58 11.86
C SER A 145 -4.68 -9.39 10.49
N GLU A 146 -5.44 -9.57 9.40
CA GLU A 146 -4.94 -9.28 8.05
C GLU A 146 -4.60 -7.80 7.87
N VAL A 147 -5.46 -6.91 8.38
CA VAL A 147 -5.20 -5.47 8.38
C VAL A 147 -3.93 -5.13 9.16
N LYS A 148 -3.80 -5.63 10.40
CA LYS A 148 -2.61 -5.44 11.24
C LYS A 148 -1.34 -5.94 10.54
N ASN A 149 -1.40 -7.10 9.90
CA ASN A 149 -0.27 -7.68 9.19
C ASN A 149 0.14 -6.86 7.98
N VAL A 150 -0.81 -6.36 7.18
CA VAL A 150 -0.53 -5.49 6.03
C VAL A 150 0.04 -4.15 6.49
N ILE A 151 -0.52 -3.53 7.53
CA ILE A 151 0.00 -2.29 8.10
C ILE A 151 1.44 -2.53 8.59
N ASN A 152 1.68 -3.56 9.40
CA ASN A 152 3.02 -3.91 9.84
C ASN A 152 3.98 -4.14 8.67
N TYR A 153 3.56 -4.81 7.61
CA TYR A 153 4.38 -5.04 6.43
C TYR A 153 4.74 -3.73 5.71
N ILE A 154 3.74 -2.86 5.47
CA ILE A 154 3.95 -1.54 4.83
C ILE A 154 4.89 -0.67 5.66
N LEU A 155 4.75 -0.67 6.99
CA LEU A 155 5.48 0.23 7.87
C LEU A 155 6.87 -0.29 8.30
N LYS A 156 7.06 -1.60 8.43
CA LYS A 156 8.34 -2.18 8.91
C LYS A 156 9.33 -2.51 7.79
N ASN A 157 8.95 -2.40 6.51
CA ASN A 157 9.83 -2.75 5.40
C ASN A 157 11.12 -1.89 5.34
N GLY A 158 11.05 -0.60 5.70
CA GLY A 158 12.23 0.29 5.75
C GLY A 158 13.27 -0.15 6.78
N ILE A 159 12.82 -0.45 8.00
CA ILE A 159 13.64 -0.92 9.13
C ILE A 159 14.25 -2.29 8.80
N LYS A 160 13.43 -3.22 8.30
CA LYS A 160 13.86 -4.59 7.95
C LYS A 160 14.94 -4.62 6.87
N HIS A 161 14.93 -3.66 5.96
CA HIS A 161 15.89 -3.56 4.88
C HIS A 161 17.10 -2.66 5.20
N LYS A 162 17.29 -2.24 6.47
CA LYS A 162 18.41 -1.38 6.92
C LYS A 162 18.60 -0.12 6.04
N ARG A 163 17.53 0.38 5.43
CA ARG A 163 17.58 1.54 4.51
C ARG A 163 17.75 2.87 5.25
N THR A 164 17.55 2.85 6.57
CA THR A 164 17.70 3.98 7.46
C THR A 164 18.05 3.46 8.85
N ASN A 165 18.93 4.19 9.55
CA ASN A 165 19.15 4.04 10.99
C ASN A 165 18.22 4.97 11.79
N SER A 166 17.42 5.79 11.10
CA SER A 166 16.37 6.59 11.69
C SER A 166 15.09 5.77 11.75
N VAL A 167 14.28 6.06 12.75
CA VAL A 167 12.91 5.55 12.88
C VAL A 167 12.03 5.96 11.70
N ILE A 168 12.47 6.96 10.96
CA ILE A 168 11.73 7.56 9.86
C ILE A 168 12.28 7.06 8.55
N ASP A 169 11.44 6.29 7.88
CA ASP A 169 11.58 5.99 6.48
C ASP A 169 10.69 6.97 5.69
N PRO A 170 11.27 7.98 4.99
CA PRO A 170 10.48 8.93 4.23
C PRO A 170 9.73 8.27 3.06
N TYR A 171 10.08 7.04 2.70
CA TYR A 171 9.48 6.31 1.60
C TYR A 171 8.27 5.48 2.01
N ASN A 172 7.90 5.47 3.29
CA ASN A 172 6.64 4.89 3.74
C ASN A 172 5.91 5.84 4.70
N SER A 173 4.66 5.53 5.01
CA SER A 173 3.84 6.30 5.95
C SER A 173 3.98 5.82 7.40
N ALA A 174 5.11 5.21 7.80
CA ALA A 174 5.32 4.68 9.16
C ALA A 174 5.40 5.77 10.23
N LEU A 175 5.75 6.98 9.80
CA LEU A 175 5.72 8.22 10.57
C LEU A 175 4.37 8.56 11.23
N VAL A 176 3.32 7.78 10.97
CA VAL A 176 1.94 8.27 11.14
C VAL A 176 1.03 7.28 11.85
N LEU A 177 1.59 6.31 12.56
CA LEU A 177 0.81 5.68 13.61
C LEU A 177 0.64 6.68 14.74
N HIS A 178 -0.62 6.94 15.10
CA HIS A 178 -1.03 7.76 16.24
C HIS A 178 -0.33 7.30 17.53
N ASP A 179 0.06 6.03 17.60
CA ASP A 179 0.91 5.53 18.65
C ASP A 179 2.05 4.66 18.09
N PHE A 180 3.23 5.28 17.92
CA PHE A 180 4.46 4.57 17.55
C PHE A 180 4.81 3.42 18.51
N ARG A 181 4.24 3.42 19.74
CA ARG A 181 4.38 2.32 20.70
C ARG A 181 3.73 1.02 20.22
N ILE A 182 2.63 1.11 19.46
CA ILE A 182 1.91 -0.06 18.92
C ILE A 182 2.80 -0.86 17.95
N VAL A 183 3.75 -0.20 17.30
CA VAL A 183 4.71 -0.83 16.38
C VAL A 183 6.15 -0.91 16.94
N GLY A 184 6.39 -0.41 18.16
CA GLY A 184 7.69 -0.46 18.83
C GLY A 184 8.73 0.51 18.28
N ILE A 185 8.30 1.65 17.74
CA ILE A 185 9.16 2.63 17.05
C ILE A 185 9.38 3.87 17.96
N LYS A 186 10.63 4.39 18.07
CA LYS A 186 11.00 5.58 18.89
C LYS A 186 11.34 6.83 18.05
N VAL A 187 10.54 7.89 18.13
CA VAL A 187 10.74 9.14 17.33
C VAL A 187 11.86 10.03 17.91
N LYS A 188 12.67 10.67 17.05
CA LYS A 188 13.71 11.64 17.45
C LYS A 188 13.20 13.09 17.38
N PRO A 189 13.72 14.03 18.20
CA PRO A 189 13.22 15.40 18.25
C PRO A 189 13.31 16.19 16.93
N ALA A 190 14.35 15.97 16.14
CA ALA A 190 14.59 16.65 14.86
C ALA A 190 13.48 16.40 13.82
N ASP A 191 12.66 15.37 14.03
CA ASP A 191 11.68 14.92 13.08
C ASP A 191 10.24 15.36 13.40
N ASN A 192 10.03 16.01 14.54
CA ASN A 192 8.70 16.33 15.09
C ASN A 192 7.82 17.16 14.14
N LYS A 193 8.40 18.10 13.37
CA LYS A 193 7.63 18.92 12.42
C LYS A 193 7.07 18.11 11.25
N ILE A 194 7.86 17.18 10.72
CA ILE A 194 7.46 16.30 9.62
C ILE A 194 6.37 15.33 10.11
N VAL A 195 6.59 14.75 11.30
CA VAL A 195 5.62 13.89 11.98
C VAL A 195 4.27 14.60 12.13
N LYS A 196 4.27 15.85 12.61
CA LYS A 196 3.05 16.61 12.86
C LYS A 196 2.24 16.87 11.57
N ASN A 197 2.90 17.25 10.48
CA ASN A 197 2.22 17.51 9.21
C ASN A 197 1.60 16.23 8.63
N GLU A 198 2.35 15.12 8.66
CA GLU A 198 1.83 13.81 8.26
C GLU A 198 0.61 13.38 9.09
N GLN A 199 0.68 13.57 10.41
CA GLN A 199 -0.41 13.24 11.33
C GLN A 199 -1.68 14.03 11.02
N CYS A 200 -1.58 15.32 10.71
CA CYS A 200 -2.73 16.13 10.31
C CYS A 200 -3.38 15.61 9.01
N ASP A 201 -2.56 15.37 7.98
CA ASP A 201 -3.05 14.86 6.69
C ASP A 201 -3.76 13.50 6.85
N LEU A 202 -3.21 12.61 7.69
CA LEU A 202 -3.81 11.31 7.91
C LEU A 202 -5.01 11.33 8.84
N ARG A 203 -5.04 12.19 9.86
CA ARG A 203 -6.21 12.36 10.71
C ARG A 203 -7.44 12.76 9.90
N ALA A 204 -7.28 13.73 8.99
CA ALA A 204 -8.35 14.11 8.07
C ALA A 204 -8.85 12.92 7.24
N VAL A 205 -7.94 12.07 6.74
CA VAL A 205 -8.30 10.87 5.99
C VAL A 205 -8.99 9.82 6.87
N LEU A 206 -8.52 9.61 8.11
CA LEU A 206 -9.11 8.66 9.06
C LEU A 206 -10.54 9.06 9.44
N ASP A 207 -10.80 10.35 9.54
CA ASP A 207 -12.15 10.87 9.78
C ASP A 207 -13.10 10.53 8.63
N ASP A 208 -12.61 10.43 7.40
CA ASP A 208 -13.48 10.06 6.28
C ASP A 208 -13.73 8.55 6.16
N LEU A 209 -13.03 7.69 6.91
CA LEU A 209 -13.11 6.23 6.77
C LEU A 209 -14.36 5.63 7.42
N THR A 210 -15.04 4.76 6.67
CA THR A 210 -16.31 4.17 7.08
C THR A 210 -16.10 2.92 7.93
N LEU A 211 -15.11 2.07 7.60
CA LEU A 211 -14.84 0.85 8.35
C LEU A 211 -13.84 1.08 9.48
N PHE A 212 -12.87 1.98 9.30
CA PHE A 212 -11.90 2.29 10.36
C PHE A 212 -12.62 2.75 11.64
N ARG A 213 -13.63 3.63 11.50
CA ARG A 213 -14.48 4.09 12.62
C ARG A 213 -15.27 2.97 13.31
N LYS A 214 -15.63 1.91 12.57
CA LYS A 214 -16.50 0.82 13.04
C LYS A 214 -15.72 -0.38 13.60
N GLU A 215 -14.70 -0.85 12.89
CA GLU A 215 -14.07 -2.16 13.12
C GLU A 215 -12.68 -2.07 13.78
N LEU A 216 -12.01 -0.91 13.77
CA LEU A 216 -10.64 -0.75 14.26
C LEU A 216 -10.50 0.07 15.55
N ARG A 217 -11.55 0.11 16.38
CA ARG A 217 -11.44 0.55 17.80
C ARG A 217 -10.37 -0.22 18.61
N PHE A 218 -9.81 -1.29 18.04
CA PHE A 218 -8.80 -2.19 18.60
C PHE A 218 -7.34 -1.79 18.34
N ILE A 219 -7.09 -0.60 17.78
CA ILE A 219 -5.74 -0.01 17.68
C ILE A 219 -5.74 1.34 18.42
N LEU A 220 -6.38 1.36 19.59
CA LEU A 220 -6.22 2.38 20.63
C LEU A 220 -5.23 1.85 21.67
#